data_AF-A0A6S7KU39-F1
#
_entry.id   AF-A0A6S7KU39-F1
#
_cell.length_a   1.000
_cell.length_b   1.000
_cell.length_c   1.000
_cell.angle_alpha   90.00
_cell.angle_beta   90.00
_cell.angle_gamma   90.00
#
_symmetry.space_group_name_H-M   'P 1'
#
loop_
_entity.id
_entity.type
_entity.pdbx_description
1 polymer ?
#
loop_
_entity_poly.entity_id
_entity_poly.type
_entity_poly.pdbx_seq_one_letter_code
_entity_poly.pdbx_strand_id
1 'polypeptide(L)'
;MVDSGKIKGVGMDVRSIDQGQSKDYFAHRILSSNKLFSLENVANIEKLPSKGAIVYVSPMKIKGGSGGPARIFAQTDPVARSLAHQTVSIELLISIVFAVFLI
;
A
#
# COMPACT_ATOMS: atom_id res chain seq x y z
N MET A 1 -2.15 -11.00 -12.00
CA MET A 1 -1.95 -9.58 -11.64
C MET A 1 -1.11 -8.87 -12.70
N VAL A 2 0.11 -9.35 -12.96
CA VAL A 2 1.04 -8.79 -13.95
C VAL A 2 0.46 -8.78 -15.37
N ASP A 3 -0.18 -9.88 -15.78
CA ASP A 3 -0.76 -10.04 -17.13
C ASP A 3 -1.87 -9.02 -17.45
N SER A 4 -2.40 -8.31 -16.45
CA SER A 4 -3.42 -7.28 -16.67
C SER A 4 -2.88 -6.05 -17.40
N GLY A 5 -1.56 -5.79 -17.35
CA GLY A 5 -0.92 -4.59 -17.89
C GLY A 5 -1.32 -3.27 -17.21
N LYS A 6 -2.16 -3.32 -16.16
CA LYS A 6 -2.75 -2.14 -15.51
C LYS A 6 -1.92 -1.62 -14.33
N ILE A 7 -1.06 -2.45 -13.76
CA ILE A 7 -0.24 -2.09 -12.60
C ILE A 7 1.09 -1.48 -13.05
N LYS A 8 1.67 -0.61 -12.23
CA LYS A 8 3.00 -0.02 -12.46
C LYS A 8 4.06 -0.52 -11.48
N GLY A 9 3.63 -1.03 -10.34
CA GLY A 9 4.47 -1.61 -9.31
C GLY A 9 3.63 -2.16 -8.17
N VAL A 10 4.32 -2.73 -7.18
CA VAL A 10 3.72 -3.32 -5.96
C VAL A 10 4.43 -2.75 -4.74
N GLY A 11 3.69 -2.45 -3.69
CA GLY A 11 4.25 -1.93 -2.43
C GLY A 11 3.76 -2.72 -1.22
N MET A 12 4.61 -2.81 -0.19
CA MET A 12 4.30 -3.49 1.07
C MET A 12 5.09 -2.95 2.25
N ASP A 13 4.58 -3.20 3.44
CA ASP A 13 5.11 -2.76 4.74
C ASP A 13 6.21 -3.66 5.30
N VAL A 14 6.57 -4.73 4.59
CA VAL A 14 7.63 -5.67 4.98
C VAL A 14 8.91 -5.48 4.16
N ARG A 15 9.98 -6.15 4.60
CA ARG A 15 11.35 -6.05 4.07
C ARG A 15 11.58 -6.74 2.72
N SER A 16 10.62 -7.48 2.19
CA SER A 16 10.80 -8.25 0.95
C SER A 16 9.45 -8.52 0.29
N ILE A 17 9.37 -8.35 -1.03
CA ILE A 17 8.20 -8.76 -1.82
C ILE A 17 7.98 -10.26 -1.91
N ASP A 18 9.05 -11.02 -1.73
CA ASP A 18 8.98 -12.46 -1.60
C ASP A 18 8.81 -12.88 -0.13
N GLN A 19 8.18 -14.04 0.06
CA GLN A 19 8.06 -14.69 1.36
C GLN A 19 9.46 -14.89 1.97
N GLY A 20 9.61 -14.67 3.28
CA GLY A 20 10.93 -14.63 3.93
C GLY A 20 11.77 -15.92 3.84
N GLN A 21 11.15 -17.07 3.56
CA GLN A 21 11.84 -18.36 3.37
C GLN A 21 12.12 -18.68 1.88
N SER A 22 11.65 -17.84 0.95
CA SER A 22 11.88 -18.04 -0.47
C SER A 22 13.36 -17.98 -0.79
N LYS A 23 13.80 -18.93 -1.62
CA LYS A 23 15.17 -18.99 -2.16
C LYS A 23 15.22 -18.67 -3.65
N ASP A 24 14.06 -18.66 -4.30
CA ASP A 24 13.89 -18.50 -5.73
C ASP A 24 13.45 -17.07 -6.13
N TYR A 25 13.04 -16.26 -5.15
CA TYR A 25 12.64 -14.86 -5.31
C TYR A 25 11.64 -14.68 -6.47
N PHE A 26 10.64 -15.56 -6.51
CA PHE A 26 9.71 -15.67 -7.63
C PHE A 26 9.00 -14.35 -7.92
N ALA A 27 8.52 -13.65 -6.89
CA ALA A 27 7.84 -12.36 -7.04
C ALA A 27 8.79 -11.30 -7.62
N HIS A 28 10.01 -11.18 -7.08
CA HIS A 28 11.02 -10.27 -7.66
C HIS A 28 11.28 -10.56 -9.13
N ARG A 29 11.46 -11.82 -9.51
CA ARG A 29 11.76 -12.23 -10.90
C ARG A 29 10.61 -11.90 -11.84
N ILE A 30 9.38 -12.20 -11.43
CA ILE A 30 8.19 -11.93 -12.24
C ILE A 30 7.95 -10.43 -12.39
N LEU A 31 8.07 -9.65 -11.32
CA LEU A 31 7.86 -8.20 -11.37
C LEU A 31 8.96 -7.50 -12.19
N SER A 32 10.22 -7.83 -11.95
CA SER A 32 11.36 -7.21 -12.63
C SER A 32 11.38 -7.53 -14.13
N SER A 33 11.08 -8.78 -14.51
CA SER A 33 11.01 -9.18 -15.93
C SER A 33 9.90 -8.44 -16.69
N ASN A 34 8.87 -7.98 -15.98
CA ASN A 34 7.76 -7.20 -16.53
C ASN A 34 7.95 -5.68 -16.36
N LYS A 35 9.15 -5.21 -16.00
CA LYS A 35 9.49 -3.79 -15.81
C LYS A 35 8.59 -3.09 -14.77
N LEU A 36 8.16 -3.84 -13.76
CA LEU A 36 7.39 -3.33 -12.63
C LEU A 36 8.34 -3.07 -11.46
N PHE A 37 8.12 -1.97 -10.74
CA PHE A 37 8.89 -1.67 -9.54
C PHE A 37 8.29 -2.29 -8.28
N SER A 38 9.12 -2.52 -7.27
CA SER A 38 8.71 -2.98 -5.95
C SER A 38 9.05 -1.92 -4.90
N LEU A 39 8.15 -1.69 -3.94
CA LEU A 39 8.37 -0.83 -2.78
C LEU A 39 8.28 -1.66 -1.51
N GLU A 40 9.30 -1.55 -0.68
CA GLU A 40 9.43 -2.29 0.57
C GLU A 40 9.46 -1.33 1.75
N ASN A 41 9.03 -1.80 2.92
CA ASN A 41 8.92 -1.01 4.15
C ASN A 41 8.03 0.24 3.98
N VAL A 42 6.94 0.13 3.20
CA VAL A 42 5.97 1.21 3.01
C VAL A 42 5.16 1.39 4.29
N ALA A 43 5.20 2.59 4.87
CA ALA A 43 4.48 2.90 6.11
C ALA A 43 3.12 3.56 5.84
N ASN A 44 2.23 3.51 6.84
CA ASN A 44 0.93 4.19 6.88
C ASN A 44 -0.07 3.77 5.79
N ILE A 45 0.01 2.53 5.29
CA ILE A 45 -0.85 2.02 4.22
C ILE A 45 -2.32 2.00 4.68
N GLU A 46 -2.56 1.77 5.97
CA GLU A 46 -3.87 1.78 6.63
C GLU A 46 -4.58 3.14 6.57
N LYS A 47 -3.86 4.23 6.29
CA LYS A 47 -4.42 5.57 6.16
C LYS A 47 -4.90 5.89 4.74
N LEU A 48 -4.68 4.98 3.78
CA LEU A 48 -5.07 5.16 2.39
C LEU A 48 -6.45 4.56 2.13
N PRO A 49 -7.29 5.21 1.31
CA PRO A 49 -8.51 4.57 0.82
C PRO A 49 -8.15 3.40 -0.12
N SER A 50 -9.05 2.42 -0.23
CA SER A 50 -8.84 1.26 -1.10
C SER A 50 -8.65 1.62 -2.58
N LYS A 51 -9.20 2.76 -3.03
CA LYS A 51 -9.05 3.32 -4.38
C LYS A 51 -9.08 4.85 -4.34
N GLY A 52 -8.56 5.49 -5.39
CA GLY A 52 -8.66 6.94 -5.61
C GLY A 52 -7.51 7.77 -5.04
N ALA A 53 -6.55 7.17 -4.32
CA ALA A 53 -5.33 7.85 -3.94
C ALA A 53 -4.35 7.97 -5.11
N ILE A 54 -3.62 9.08 -5.18
CA ILE A 54 -2.47 9.25 -6.09
C ILE A 54 -1.21 9.03 -5.25
N VAL A 55 -0.39 8.05 -5.64
CA VAL A 55 0.87 7.72 -4.97
C VAL A 55 2.03 8.29 -5.77
N TYR A 56 2.88 9.06 -5.10
CA TYR A 56 4.12 9.60 -5.63
C TYR A 56 5.29 8.80 -5.09
N VAL A 57 6.15 8.34 -5.99
CA VAL A 57 7.35 7.54 -5.68
C VAL A 57 8.56 8.32 -6.21
N SER A 58 9.35 8.89 -5.31
CA SER A 58 10.53 9.68 -5.65
C SER A 58 11.80 8.93 -5.24
N PRO A 59 12.36 8.06 -6.09
CA PRO A 59 13.61 7.35 -5.82
C PRO A 59 14.83 8.26 -5.96
N MET A 60 15.92 7.90 -5.27
CA MET A 60 17.22 8.52 -5.48
C MET A 60 17.74 8.23 -6.90
N LYS A 61 18.28 9.24 -7.58
CA LYS A 61 18.81 9.11 -8.94
C LYS A 61 20.24 8.55 -8.94
N ILE A 62 20.36 7.22 -8.86
CA ILE A 62 21.64 6.50 -8.86
C ILE A 62 21.99 6.06 -10.29
N LYS A 63 23.18 6.43 -10.80
CA LYS A 63 23.62 6.05 -12.15
C LYS A 63 23.77 4.52 -12.24
N GLY A 64 23.00 3.88 -13.13
CA GLY A 64 23.01 2.42 -13.30
C GLY A 64 22.44 1.64 -12.11
N GLY A 65 21.75 2.31 -11.18
CA GLY A 65 21.16 1.65 -10.02
C GLY A 65 20.00 0.73 -10.40
N SER A 66 19.95 -0.46 -9.81
CA SER A 66 18.79 -1.36 -9.89
C SER A 66 17.64 -0.93 -8.99
N GLY A 67 17.93 -0.09 -7.99
CA GLY A 67 16.99 0.46 -7.02
C GLY A 67 17.70 1.43 -6.07
N GLY A 68 16.95 1.97 -5.12
CA GLY A 68 17.49 2.86 -4.09
C GLY A 68 16.40 3.36 -3.15
N PRO A 69 16.77 4.03 -2.06
CA PRO A 69 15.80 4.65 -1.16
C PRO A 69 14.88 5.61 -1.92
N ALA A 70 13.60 5.61 -1.56
CA ALA A 70 12.60 6.47 -2.16
C ALA A 70 11.79 7.19 -1.09
N ARG A 71 11.46 8.45 -1.36
CA ARG A 71 10.41 9.15 -0.62
C ARG A 71 9.06 8.82 -1.27
N ILE A 72 8.20 8.14 -0.53
CA ILE A 72 6.84 7.82 -0.95
C ILE A 72 5.88 8.73 -0.19
N PHE A 73 4.91 9.31 -0.90
CA PHE A 73 3.80 10.04 -0.30
C PHE A 73 2.56 9.88 -1.16
N ALA A 74 1.40 10.09 -0.56
CA ALA A 74 0.13 9.93 -1.25
C ALA A 74 -0.76 11.14 -1.05
N GLN A 75 -1.46 11.52 -2.12
CA GLN A 75 -2.54 12.48 -2.08
C GLN A 75 -3.86 11.71 -2.07
N THR A 76 -4.69 11.95 -1.06
CA THR A 76 -6.03 11.38 -0.94
C THR A 76 -7.07 12.46 -1.20
N ASP A 77 -8.18 12.12 -1.85
CA ASP A 77 -9.34 13.01 -1.93
C ASP A 77 -9.83 13.39 -0.51
N PRO A 78 -9.97 14.69 -0.19
CA PRO A 78 -10.53 15.14 1.09
C PRO A 78 -11.88 14.49 1.43
N VAL A 79 -12.74 14.24 0.43
CA VAL A 79 -14.07 13.64 0.62
C VAL A 79 -13.95 12.17 1.01
N ALA A 80 -13.11 11.39 0.31
CA ALA A 80 -12.86 9.99 0.65
C ALA A 80 -12.26 9.83 2.05
N ARG A 81 -11.40 10.77 2.46
CA ARG A 81 -10.83 10.81 3.81
C ARG A 81 -11.88 11.14 4.87
N SER A 82 -12.78 12.08 4.60
CA SER A 82 -13.91 12.42 5.49
C SER A 82 -14.83 11.23 5.72
N LEU A 83 -15.22 10.54 4.63
CA LEU A 83 -16.11 9.38 4.70
C LEU A 83 -15.50 8.23 5.51
N ALA A 84 -14.21 7.92 5.31
CA ALA A 84 -13.51 6.90 6.09
C ALA A 84 -13.44 7.23 7.60
N HIS A 85 -13.21 8.51 7.94
CA HIS A 85 -13.22 8.96 9.34
C HIS A 85 -14.63 8.92 9.97
N GLN A 86 -15.66 9.16 9.16
CA GLN A 86 -17.05 9.16 9.59
C GLN A 86 -17.59 7.74 9.81
N THR A 87 -17.20 6.77 8.97
CA THR A 87 -17.56 5.35 9.14
C THR A 87 -17.03 4.75 10.44
N VAL A 88 -15.77 5.05 10.82
CA VAL A 88 -15.18 4.57 12.08
C VAL A 88 -15.94 5.12 13.29
N SER A 89 -16.43 6.36 13.19
CA SER A 89 -17.16 7.02 14.27
C SER A 89 -18.55 6.38 14.50
N ILE A 90 -19.21 5.95 13.42
CA ILE A 90 -20.53 5.31 13.48
C ILE A 90 -20.43 3.87 13.98
N GLU A 91 -19.44 3.09 13.53
CA GLU A 91 -19.26 1.72 14.04
C GLU A 91 -18.98 1.71 15.55
N LEU A 92 -18.14 2.64 16.03
CA LEU A 92 -17.87 2.78 17.46
C LEU A 92 -19.15 3.12 18.25
N LEU A 93 -19.99 4.01 17.73
CA LEU A 93 -21.27 4.38 18.34
C LEU A 93 -22.22 3.16 18.40
N ILE A 94 -22.33 2.41 17.30
CA ILE A 94 -23.17 1.21 17.23
C ILE A 94 -22.67 0.16 18.22
N SER A 95 -21.36 -0.11 18.30
CA SER A 95 -20.80 -1.06 19.27
C SER A 95 -21.05 -0.64 20.72
N ILE A 96 -20.96 0.65 21.04
CA ILE A 96 -21.28 1.17 22.37
C ILE A 96 -22.76 0.99 22.69
N VAL A 97 -23.65 1.32 21.76
CA VAL A 97 -25.11 1.12 21.93
C VAL A 97 -25.41 -0.36 22.17
N PHE A 98 -24.92 -1.27 21.33
CA PHE A 98 -25.12 -2.70 21.54
C PHE A 98 -24.55 -3.21 22.87
N ALA A 99 -23.38 -2.73 23.31
CA ALA A 99 -22.81 -3.11 24.60
C ALA A 99 -23.64 -2.63 25.81
N VAL A 100 -24.30 -1.48 25.69
CA VAL A 100 -25.17 -0.92 26.76
C VAL A 100 -26.53 -1.63 26.83
N PHE A 101 -27.07 -2.12 25.71
CA PHE A 101 -28.38 -2.79 25.66
C PHE A 101 -28.34 -4.33 25.87
N LEU A 102 -27.16 -4.92 26.05
CA LEU A 102 -26.95 -6.37 26.26
C LEU A 102 -26.50 -6.76 27.68
N ILE A 103 -26.56 -5.84 28.64
CA ILE A 103 -26.41 -6.09 30.09
C ILE A 103 -27.78 -5.90 30.75
#